data_AF-A0A938RKD1-F1
#
_entry.id   AF-A0A938RKD1-F1
#
_cell.length_a   1.000
_cell.length_b   1.000
_cell.length_c   1.000
_cell.angle_alpha   90.00
_cell.angle_beta   90.00
_cell.angle_gamma   90.00
#
_symmetry.space_group_name_H-M   'P 1'
#
loop_
_entity.id
_entity.type
_entity.pdbx_description
1 polymer ?
#
loop_
_entity_poly.entity_id
_entity_poly.type
_entity_poly.pdbx_seq_one_letter_code
_entity_poly.pdbx_strand_id
1 'polypeptide(L)' 'LIESIVLGDGGPRHTETLKALVEAGANVNLPDRHGQTPLSLARSRGYNEMVSILQKRTR' A
#
# COMPACT_ATOMS: atom_id res chain seq x y z
N LEU A 1 0.14 -6.96 -3.42
CA LEU A 1 0.21 -5.85 -2.44
C LEU A 1 0.31 -4.50 -3.14
N ILE A 2 1.39 -4.19 -3.86
CA ILE A 2 1.53 -2.88 -4.53
C ILE A 2 0.42 -2.61 -5.55
N GLU A 3 -0.09 -3.67 -6.20
CA GLU A 3 -1.15 -3.52 -7.21
C GLU A 3 -2.47 -3.00 -6.66
N SER A 4 -2.82 -3.23 -5.38
CA SER A 4 -4.03 -2.64 -4.80
C SER A 4 -3.93 -1.12 -4.65
N ILE A 5 -2.71 -0.57 -4.70
CA ILE A 5 -2.42 0.87 -4.68
C ILE A 5 -2.24 1.39 -6.11
N VAL A 6 -1.59 0.63 -7.00
CA VAL A 6 -1.36 1.01 -8.41
C VAL A 6 -2.66 1.03 -9.21
N LEU A 7 -3.44 -0.04 -9.10
CA LEU A 7 -4.70 -0.22 -9.84
C LEU A 7 -5.92 0.30 -9.07
N GLY A 8 -5.73 0.64 -7.79
CA GLY A 8 -6.78 1.17 -6.94
C GLY A 8 -6.91 2.69 -6.99
N ASP A 9 -8.01 3.15 -6.39
CA ASP A 9 -8.41 4.56 -6.24
C ASP A 9 -8.24 5.10 -4.81
N GLY A 10 -7.73 4.27 -3.89
CA GLY A 10 -7.61 4.59 -2.46
C GLY A 10 -8.94 4.50 -1.69
N GLY A 11 -10.01 4.00 -2.32
CA GLY A 11 -11.30 3.80 -1.69
C GLY A 11 -11.33 2.60 -0.73
N PRO A 12 -12.43 2.44 0.03
CA PRO A 12 -12.53 1.45 1.11
C PRO A 12 -12.18 0.02 0.68
N ARG A 13 -12.65 -0.40 -0.50
CA ARG A 13 -12.36 -1.74 -1.05
C ARG A 13 -10.86 -2.00 -1.23
N HIS A 14 -10.13 -1.01 -1.73
CA HIS A 14 -8.69 -1.13 -1.96
C HIS A 14 -7.92 -1.05 -0.63
N THR A 15 -8.38 -0.23 0.31
CA THR A 15 -7.83 -0.16 1.68
C THR A 15 -7.99 -1.49 2.40
N GLU A 16 -9.17 -2.11 2.37
CA GLU A 16 -9.43 -3.42 2.98
C GLU A 16 -8.57 -4.51 2.36
N THR A 17 -8.45 -4.52 1.03
CA THR A 17 -7.57 -5.45 0.31
C THR A 17 -6.11 -5.28 0.77
N LEU A 18 -5.62 -4.03 0.87
CA LEU A 18 -4.28 -3.76 1.35
C LEU A 18 -4.09 -4.28 2.78
N LYS A 19 -5.06 -4.03 3.66
CA LYS A 19 -5.03 -4.48 5.06
C LYS A 19 -4.93 -6.01 5.15
N ALA A 20 -5.79 -6.73 4.44
CA ALA A 20 -5.79 -8.20 4.41
C ALA A 20 -4.44 -8.76 3.94
N LEU A 21 -3.83 -8.14 2.91
CA LEU A 21 -2.51 -8.55 2.42
C LEU A 21 -1.40 -8.30 3.45
N VAL A 22 -1.43 -7.15 4.13
CA VAL A 22 -0.46 -6.83 5.20
C VAL A 22 -0.58 -7.81 6.37
N GLU A 23 -1.82 -8.15 6.77
CA GLU A 23 -2.11 -9.12 7.82
C GLU A 23 -1.66 -10.54 7.44
N ALA A 24 -1.77 -10.91 6.16
CA ALA A 24 -1.24 -12.16 5.62
C ALA A 24 0.30 -12.22 5.53
N GLY A 25 1.01 -11.17 5.95
CA GLY A 25 2.47 -11.14 5.95
C GLY A 25 3.11 -10.71 4.63
N ALA A 26 2.34 -10.07 3.73
CA ALA A 26 2.92 -9.55 2.50
C ALA A 26 4.01 -8.52 2.77
N ASN A 27 5.12 -8.61 2.03
CA ASN A 27 6.24 -7.69 2.17
C ASN A 27 5.89 -6.30 1.60
N VAL A 28 5.73 -5.32 2.47
CA VAL A 28 5.36 -3.93 2.14
C VAL A 28 6.51 -3.05 1.66
N ASN A 29 7.73 -3.58 1.67
CA ASN A 29 8.94 -2.84 1.31
C ASN A 29 9.43 -3.14 -0.11
N LEU A 30 8.78 -4.06 -0.83
CA LEU A 30 9.17 -4.41 -2.20
C LEU A 30 8.80 -3.29 -3.17
N PRO A 31 9.78 -2.68 -3.86
CA PRO A 31 9.48 -1.70 -4.89
C PRO A 31 8.86 -2.36 -6.12
N ASP A 32 8.11 -1.57 -6.90
CA ASP A 32 7.70 -1.96 -8.25
C ASP A 32 8.88 -1.93 -9.24
N ARG A 33 8.59 -2.24 -10.51
CA ARG A 33 9.56 -2.19 -11.62
C ARG A 33 10.19 -0.80 -11.85
N HIS A 34 9.65 0.25 -11.26
CA HIS A 34 10.13 1.63 -11.36
C HIS A 34 10.87 2.07 -10.09
N GLY A 35 11.07 1.17 -9.11
CA GLY A 35 11.72 1.50 -7.84
C GLY A 35 10.79 2.16 -6.82
N GLN A 36 9.49 2.31 -7.10
CA GLN A 36 8.55 2.92 -6.16
C GLN A 36 8.06 1.90 -5.13
N THR A 37 8.22 2.23 -3.85
CA THR A 37 7.65 1.43 -2.77
C THR A 37 6.13 1.66 -2.66
N PRO A 38 5.38 0.70 -2.10
CA PRO A 38 3.95 0.86 -1.81
C PRO A 38 3.65 2.14 -1.04
N LEU A 39 4.51 2.47 -0.05
CA LEU A 39 4.37 3.67 0.77
C LEU A 39 4.60 4.96 -0.02
N SER A 40 5.63 4.99 -0.88
CA SER A 40 5.90 6.15 -1.74
C SER A 40 4.73 6.42 -2.69
N LEU A 41 4.20 5.36 -3.31
CA LEU A 41 3.08 5.46 -4.24
C LEU A 41 1.80 5.95 -3.52
N ALA A 42 1.46 5.36 -2.37
CA ALA A 42 0.28 5.78 -1.60
C ALA A 42 0.36 7.25 -1.16
N ARG A 43 1.57 7.73 -0.80
CA ARG A 43 1.80 9.16 -0.50
C ARG A 43 1.60 10.04 -1.73
N SER A 44 2.16 9.66 -2.87
CA SER A 44 2.05 10.43 -4.12
C SER A 44 0.60 10.60 -4.58
N ARG A 45 -0.26 9.63 -4.28
CA ARG A 45 -1.69 9.63 -4.63
C ARG A 45 -2.60 10.22 -3.55
N GLY A 46 -2.07 10.57 -2.37
CA GLY A 46 -2.87 11.10 -1.26
C GLY A 46 -3.75 10.06 -0.55
N TYR A 47 -3.43 8.77 -0.64
CA TYR A 47 -4.19 7.69 0.00
C TYR A 47 -3.85 7.57 1.49
N ASN A 48 -4.26 8.57 2.28
CA ASN A 48 -3.85 8.76 3.67
C ASN A 48 -4.09 7.53 4.57
N GLU A 49 -5.20 6.82 4.37
CA GLU A 49 -5.52 5.62 5.14
C GLU A 49 -4.56 4.46 4.80
N MET A 50 -4.29 4.23 3.51
CA MET A 50 -3.30 3.25 3.06
C MET A 50 -1.89 3.59 3.55
N VAL A 51 -1.51 4.88 3.55
CA VAL A 51 -0.24 5.35 4.11
C VAL A 51 -0.12 4.96 5.58
N SER A 52 -1.19 5.16 6.36
CA SER A 52 -1.22 4.83 7.79
C SER A 52 -1.05 3.32 8.03
N ILE A 53 -1.66 2.48 7.19
CA ILE A 53 -1.51 1.02 7.25
C ILE A 53 -0.07 0.61 6.97
N LEU A 54 0.53 1.14 5.89
CA LEU A 54 1.88 0.79 5.46
C LEU A 54 2.95 1.27 6.46
N GLN A 55 2.79 2.46 7.04
CA GLN A 55 3.72 2.98 8.05
C GLN A 55 3.79 2.11 9.31
N LYS A 56 2.67 1.51 9.74
CA LYS A 56 2.65 0.60 10.89
C LYS A 56 3.49 -0.66 10.68
N ARG A 57 3.67 -1.08 9.43
CA ARG A 57 4.41 -2.31 9.08
C ARG A 57 5.87 -2.07 8.70
N THR A 58 6.25 -0.81 8.48
CA THR A 58 7.62 -0.41 8.10
C THR A 58 8.46 0.06 9.31
N ARG A 59 7.93 -0.12 10.54
CA ARG A 59 8.63 0.18 11.81
C ARG A 59 9.32 -1.05 12.36
#